data_AF-A0A2G5WIF9-F1
#
_entry.id   AF-A0A2G5WIF9-F1
#
_cell.length_a   1.000
_cell.length_b   1.000
_cell.length_c   1.000
_cell.angle_alpha   90.00
_cell.angle_beta   90.00
_cell.angle_gamma   90.00
#
_symmetry.space_group_name_H-M   'P 1'
#
loop_
_entity.id
_entity.type
_entity.pdbx_description
1 polymer ?
#
loop_
_entity_poly.entity_id
_entity_poly.type
_entity_poly.pdbx_seq_one_letter_code
_entity_poly.pdbx_strand_id
1 'polypeptide(L)'
;MADSFNEIQPLLPIKYSPFQDNANGNQGYLFPCNEELTIKLVKLIADFNIYEIDEEQLEFVMGTVQKTEHHFLTPHLAETEAEEKTKVRLGHQRFRNELSPLWHNQCVLCEIELPELLQASYAKPSKDSTTNERSDPNNGILLCRNHDALYHNGCMARLVRIGRSVISLL
;
A
#
# COMPACT_ATOMS: atom_id res chain seq x y z
N MET A 1 -24.11 -17.16 0.52
CA MET A 1 -23.47 -17.23 1.86
C MET A 1 -23.21 -18.67 2.30
N ALA A 2 -24.15 -19.61 2.10
CA ALA A 2 -23.92 -21.03 2.42
C ALA A 2 -22.85 -21.71 1.52
N ASP A 3 -22.72 -21.28 0.25
CA ASP A 3 -21.81 -21.92 -0.70
C ASP A 3 -20.33 -21.75 -0.33
N SER A 4 -19.95 -20.55 0.10
CA SER A 4 -18.57 -20.22 0.50
C SER A 4 -18.14 -20.87 1.82
N PHE A 5 -19.10 -21.28 2.66
CA PHE A 5 -18.80 -21.93 3.94
C PHE A 5 -18.19 -23.32 3.76
N ASN A 6 -18.69 -24.08 2.78
CA ASN A 6 -18.16 -25.42 2.47
C ASN A 6 -16.69 -25.38 2.04
N GLU A 7 -16.23 -24.26 1.47
CA GLU A 7 -14.84 -24.09 1.04
C GLU A 7 -13.88 -23.79 2.20
N ILE A 8 -14.37 -23.15 3.27
CA ILE A 8 -13.54 -22.79 4.44
C ILE A 8 -13.67 -23.80 5.58
N GLN A 9 -14.77 -24.57 5.66
CA GLN A 9 -15.02 -25.56 6.70
C GLN A 9 -13.83 -26.51 6.97
N PRO A 10 -13.16 -27.11 5.95
CA PRO A 10 -12.04 -28.01 6.21
C PRO A 10 -10.78 -27.33 6.78
N LEU A 11 -10.69 -26.00 6.69
CA LEU A 11 -9.54 -25.21 7.13
C LEU A 11 -9.72 -24.57 8.50
N LEU A 12 -10.92 -24.69 9.07
CA LEU A 12 -11.22 -24.15 10.40
C LEU A 12 -10.43 -24.88 11.48
N PRO A 13 -9.98 -24.16 12.52
CA PRO A 13 -9.20 -24.77 13.59
C PRO A 13 -10.11 -25.66 14.46
N ILE A 14 -9.60 -26.85 14.81
CA ILE A 14 -10.31 -27.84 15.65
C ILE A 14 -10.68 -27.26 17.03
N LYS A 15 -9.89 -26.31 17.54
CA LYS A 15 -10.16 -25.57 18.78
C LYS A 15 -10.22 -24.07 18.50
N TYR A 16 -11.16 -23.39 19.14
CA TYR A 16 -11.39 -21.95 18.97
C TYR A 16 -11.77 -21.58 17.52
N SER A 17 -12.61 -22.39 16.88
CA SER A 17 -13.17 -22.05 15.57
C SER A 17 -14.09 -20.83 15.66
N PRO A 18 -14.00 -19.87 14.72
CA PRO A 18 -14.96 -18.77 14.62
C PRO A 18 -16.37 -19.24 14.21
N PHE A 19 -16.50 -20.40 13.57
CA PHE A 19 -17.78 -20.93 13.09
C PHE A 19 -18.07 -22.34 13.62
N GLN A 20 -19.36 -22.64 13.77
CA GLN A 20 -19.91 -23.96 14.04
C GLN A 20 -20.14 -24.73 12.73
N ASP A 21 -20.37 -26.04 12.82
CA ASP A 21 -20.64 -26.90 11.65
C ASP A 21 -21.91 -26.50 10.87
N ASN A 22 -22.81 -25.74 11.49
CA ASN A 22 -24.01 -25.17 10.87
C ASN A 22 -23.77 -23.79 10.21
N ALA A 23 -22.52 -23.37 10.05
CA ALA A 23 -22.09 -22.06 9.56
C ALA A 23 -22.42 -20.85 10.46
N ASN A 24 -22.97 -21.06 11.66
CA ASN A 24 -23.19 -19.97 12.60
C ASN A 24 -21.88 -19.55 13.28
N GLY A 25 -21.75 -18.25 13.53
CA GLY A 25 -20.61 -17.69 14.27
C GLY A 25 -20.64 -18.07 15.75
N ASN A 26 -19.49 -18.46 16.29
CA ASN A 26 -19.29 -18.60 17.72
C ASN A 26 -19.16 -17.22 18.38
N GLN A 27 -19.62 -17.09 19.63
CA GLN A 27 -19.44 -15.86 20.39
C GLN A 27 -17.98 -15.72 20.83
N GLY A 28 -17.29 -14.73 20.28
CA GLY A 28 -15.91 -14.41 20.60
C GLY A 28 -15.44 -13.20 19.79
N TYR A 29 -14.44 -12.50 20.31
CA TYR A 29 -13.90 -11.30 19.66
C TYR A 29 -12.68 -11.62 18.77
N LEU A 30 -11.88 -12.60 19.16
CA LEU A 30 -10.66 -12.98 18.45
C LEU A 30 -10.57 -14.51 18.34
N PHE A 31 -10.28 -14.98 17.13
CA PHE A 31 -10.10 -16.40 16.83
C PHE A 31 -8.77 -16.63 16.13
N PRO A 32 -8.07 -17.74 16.42
CA PRO A 32 -6.87 -18.10 15.69
C PRO A 32 -7.20 -18.36 14.22
N CYS A 33 -6.36 -17.82 13.33
CA CYS A 33 -6.44 -18.02 11.89
C CYS A 33 -5.11 -18.57 11.40
N ASN A 34 -5.13 -19.72 10.73
CA ASN A 34 -3.93 -20.27 10.09
C ASN A 34 -3.73 -19.62 8.71
N GLU A 35 -2.55 -19.82 8.12
CA GLU A 35 -2.20 -19.23 6.83
C GLU A 35 -3.13 -19.70 5.70
N GLU A 36 -3.47 -20.99 5.68
CA GLU A 36 -4.31 -21.59 4.63
C GLU A 36 -5.75 -21.04 4.64
N LEU A 37 -6.35 -20.90 5.82
CA LEU A 37 -7.65 -20.27 6.02
C LEU A 37 -7.61 -18.79 5.63
N THR A 38 -6.53 -18.08 5.98
CA THR A 38 -6.34 -16.66 5.63
C THR A 38 -6.32 -16.48 4.11
N ILE A 39 -5.51 -17.26 3.40
CA ILE A 39 -5.40 -17.19 1.94
C ILE A 39 -6.76 -17.48 1.29
N LYS A 40 -7.49 -18.49 1.77
CA LYS A 40 -8.83 -18.81 1.24
C LYS A 40 -9.84 -17.71 1.49
N LEU A 41 -9.86 -17.11 2.69
CA LEU A 41 -10.75 -15.98 2.99
C LEU A 41 -10.45 -14.78 2.10
N VAL A 42 -9.17 -14.42 1.94
CA VAL A 42 -8.76 -13.32 1.06
C VAL A 42 -9.18 -13.59 -0.38
N LYS A 43 -8.99 -14.82 -0.89
CA LYS A 43 -9.41 -15.20 -2.24
C LYS A 43 -10.92 -15.09 -2.42
N LEU A 44 -11.70 -15.63 -1.49
CA LEU A 44 -13.16 -15.52 -1.53
C LEU A 44 -13.60 -14.05 -1.52
N ILE A 45 -13.01 -13.23 -0.64
CA ILE A 45 -13.29 -11.80 -0.61
C ILE A 45 -12.94 -11.14 -1.95
N ALA A 46 -11.78 -11.45 -2.54
CA ALA A 46 -11.39 -10.91 -3.85
C ALA A 46 -12.34 -11.35 -4.99
N ASP A 47 -12.83 -12.59 -4.96
CA ASP A 47 -13.78 -13.08 -5.95
C ASP A 47 -15.17 -12.39 -5.82
N PHE A 48 -15.55 -11.98 -4.61
CA PHE A 48 -16.78 -11.20 -4.36
C PHE A 48 -16.61 -9.70 -4.55
N ASN A 49 -15.39 -9.19 -4.39
CA ASN A 49 -15.07 -7.78 -4.45
C ASN A 49 -14.33 -7.54 -5.77
N ILE A 50 -15.05 -7.13 -6.82
CA ILE A 50 -14.44 -6.55 -8.03
C ILE A 50 -13.83 -5.20 -7.63
N TYR A 51 -12.71 -5.24 -6.92
CA TYR A 51 -11.93 -4.07 -6.55
C TYR A 51 -10.54 -4.23 -7.15
N GLU A 52 -10.21 -3.30 -8.04
CA GLU A 52 -8.83 -3.02 -8.42
C GLU A 52 -8.01 -2.90 -7.14
N ILE A 53 -6.89 -3.62 -7.08
CA ILE A 53 -5.99 -3.63 -5.93
C ILE A 53 -5.36 -2.24 -5.86
N ASP A 54 -6.00 -1.35 -5.10
CA ASP A 54 -5.41 -0.11 -4.65
C ASP A 54 -4.46 -0.45 -3.49
N GLU A 55 -3.18 -0.67 -3.81
CA GLU A 55 -2.13 -0.96 -2.82
C GLU A 55 -1.98 0.17 -1.77
N GLU A 56 -2.60 1.34 -1.95
CA GLU A 56 -2.64 2.41 -0.94
C GLU A 56 -3.44 2.04 0.32
N GLN A 57 -4.34 1.03 0.27
CA GLN A 57 -5.18 0.67 1.42
C GLN A 57 -4.42 -0.05 2.56
N LEU A 58 -3.18 -0.50 2.33
CA LEU A 58 -2.37 -1.09 3.41
C LEU A 58 -1.82 -0.04 4.40
N GLU A 59 -1.87 1.25 4.07
CA GLU A 59 -1.55 2.33 5.03
C GLU A 59 -2.77 2.86 5.80
N PHE A 60 -4.01 2.48 5.44
CA PHE A 60 -5.23 2.98 6.11
C PHE A 60 -5.87 2.03 7.12
N VAL A 61 -5.23 0.90 7.47
CA VAL A 61 -5.77 -0.02 8.51
C VAL A 61 -5.63 0.54 9.95
N MET A 62 -5.20 1.79 10.11
CA MET A 62 -5.50 2.56 11.34
C MET A 62 -6.93 3.15 11.31
N GLY A 63 -7.90 2.35 10.89
CA GLY A 63 -9.32 2.70 10.91
C GLY A 63 -9.91 2.55 12.32
N THR A 64 -9.99 3.66 13.05
CA THR A 64 -10.87 3.90 14.21
C THR A 64 -11.01 2.73 15.20
N VAL A 65 -10.10 2.66 16.18
CA VAL A 65 -10.51 2.17 17.50
C VAL A 65 -11.63 3.11 17.97
N GLN A 66 -12.87 2.62 18.07
CA GLN A 66 -13.89 3.31 18.86
C GLN A 66 -13.36 3.36 20.29
N LYS A 67 -12.63 4.43 20.62
CA LYS A 67 -12.18 4.69 21.98
C LYS A 67 -13.42 5.03 22.78
N THR A 68 -13.88 4.03 23.52
CA THR A 68 -14.65 4.20 24.74
C THR A 68 -14.01 5.32 25.56
N GLU A 69 -14.73 6.45 25.64
CA GLU A 69 -14.68 7.50 26.66
C GLU A 69 -13.32 7.80 27.33
N HIS A 70 -12.40 8.45 26.60
CA HIS A 70 -11.33 9.25 27.23
C HIS A 70 -11.14 10.59 26.50
N HIS A 71 -12.00 11.56 26.85
CA HIS A 71 -12.14 12.90 26.27
C HIS A 71 -10.90 13.82 26.38
N PHE A 72 -9.80 13.39 27.02
CA PHE A 72 -8.63 14.25 27.29
C PHE A 72 -7.44 14.07 26.32
N LEU A 73 -7.36 12.97 25.58
CA LEU A 73 -6.19 12.66 24.73
C LEU A 73 -6.41 12.93 23.24
N THR A 74 -7.65 13.21 22.83
CA THR A 74 -8.07 13.39 21.43
C THR A 74 -7.44 14.63 20.75
N PRO A 75 -7.34 15.81 21.40
CA PRO A 75 -6.76 16.99 20.75
C PRO A 75 -5.27 16.82 20.46
N HIS A 76 -4.54 16.22 21.41
CA HIS A 76 -3.09 16.11 21.32
C HIS A 76 -2.64 15.06 20.29
N LEU A 77 -3.41 13.96 20.16
CA LEU A 77 -3.18 12.97 19.11
C LEU A 77 -3.50 13.53 17.71
N ALA A 78 -4.55 14.34 17.58
CA ALA A 78 -4.90 15.00 16.32
C ALA A 78 -3.84 16.03 15.89
N GLU A 79 -3.25 16.76 16.85
CA GLU A 79 -2.10 17.65 16.59
C GLU A 79 -0.89 16.86 16.11
N THR A 80 -0.51 15.78 16.79
CA THR A 80 0.62 14.94 16.36
C THR A 80 0.40 14.30 14.99
N GLU A 81 -0.81 13.81 14.70
CA GLU A 81 -1.15 13.24 13.39
C GLU A 81 -1.12 14.30 12.28
N ALA A 82 -1.57 15.52 12.56
CA ALA A 82 -1.53 16.63 11.62
C ALA A 82 -0.09 17.09 11.34
N GLU A 83 0.76 17.12 12.36
CA GLU A 83 2.19 17.41 12.24
C GLU A 83 2.92 16.34 11.43
N GLU A 84 2.61 15.07 11.65
CA GLU A 84 3.18 13.95 10.91
C GLU A 84 2.76 13.98 9.43
N LYS A 85 1.47 14.17 9.13
CA LYS A 85 0.98 14.37 7.76
C LYS A 85 1.67 15.53 7.06
N THR A 86 1.92 16.62 7.79
CA THR A 86 2.63 17.79 7.27
C THR A 86 4.09 17.48 6.97
N LYS A 87 4.78 16.74 7.86
CA LYS A 87 6.17 16.30 7.66
C LYS A 87 6.31 15.37 6.47
N VAL A 88 5.39 14.41 6.30
CA VAL A 88 5.38 13.49 5.15
C VAL A 88 5.19 14.26 3.84
N ARG A 89 4.22 15.17 3.78
CA ARG A 89 3.97 16.01 2.59
C ARG A 89 5.20 16.86 2.23
N LEU A 90 5.84 17.47 3.21
CA LEU A 90 7.06 18.26 3.01
C LEU A 90 8.25 17.39 2.57
N GLY A 91 8.38 16.19 3.13
CA GLY A 91 9.39 15.21 2.72
C GLY A 91 9.22 14.78 1.28
N HIS A 92 7.99 14.45 0.88
CA HIS A 92 7.66 14.09 -0.50
C HIS A 92 7.91 15.25 -1.47
N GLN A 93 7.58 16.49 -1.08
CA GLN A 93 7.83 17.67 -1.91
C GLN A 93 9.33 17.95 -2.08
N ARG A 94 10.14 17.77 -1.02
CA ARG A 94 11.61 17.87 -1.11
C ARG A 94 12.19 16.80 -2.02
N PHE A 95 11.77 15.54 -1.84
CA PHE A 95 12.18 14.44 -2.68
C PHE A 95 11.87 14.71 -4.16
N ARG A 96 10.65 15.16 -4.46
CA ARG A 96 10.27 15.56 -5.83
C ARG A 96 11.15 16.68 -6.38
N ASN A 97 11.43 17.72 -5.59
CA ASN A 97 12.24 18.86 -6.03
C ASN A 97 13.70 18.48 -6.28
N GLU A 98 14.25 17.52 -5.52
CA GLU A 98 15.60 17.00 -5.72
C GLU A 98 15.67 16.01 -6.88
N LEU A 99 14.61 15.23 -7.09
CA LEU A 99 14.50 14.23 -8.16
C LEU A 99 14.29 14.85 -9.54
N SER A 100 13.44 15.88 -9.64
CA SER A 100 13.07 16.49 -10.92
C SER A 100 14.27 16.93 -11.78
N PRO A 101 15.29 17.64 -11.24
CA PRO A 101 16.47 18.03 -12.02
C PRO A 101 17.34 16.83 -12.44
N LEU A 102 17.31 15.70 -11.73
CA LEU A 102 18.04 14.48 -12.12
C LEU A 102 17.48 13.86 -13.40
N TRP A 103 16.21 14.16 -13.72
CA TRP A 103 15.49 13.68 -14.90
C TRP A 103 15.12 14.82 -15.87
N HIS A 104 15.83 15.95 -15.81
CA HIS A 104 15.58 17.13 -16.67
C HIS A 104 14.13 17.66 -16.61
N ASN A 105 13.41 17.42 -15.51
CA ASN A 105 11.99 17.71 -15.38
C ASN A 105 11.13 17.04 -16.46
N GLN A 106 11.51 15.85 -16.89
CA GLN A 106 10.84 15.09 -17.93
C GLN A 106 10.43 13.70 -17.44
N CYS A 107 9.32 13.19 -17.95
CA CYS A 107 9.02 11.77 -17.80
C CYS A 107 10.10 10.95 -18.51
N VAL A 108 10.63 9.95 -17.84
CA VAL A 108 11.69 9.12 -18.41
C VAL A 108 11.26 8.25 -19.60
N LEU A 109 9.97 8.02 -19.78
CA LEU A 109 9.44 7.15 -20.85
C LEU A 109 8.91 7.93 -22.06
N CYS A 110 8.20 9.04 -21.85
CA CYS A 110 7.62 9.84 -22.94
C CYS A 110 8.17 11.26 -23.05
N GLU A 111 9.15 11.62 -22.23
CA GLU A 111 9.83 12.92 -22.27
C GLU A 111 8.90 14.13 -22.04
N ILE A 112 7.67 13.92 -21.53
CA ILE A 112 6.75 15.02 -21.25
C ILE A 112 7.34 15.93 -20.16
N GLU A 113 7.40 17.23 -20.44
CA GLU A 113 7.99 18.25 -19.56
C GLU A 113 6.96 18.94 -18.64
N LEU A 114 5.69 18.54 -18.69
CA LEU A 114 4.62 19.25 -17.99
C LEU A 114 4.63 18.91 -16.49
N PRO A 115 5.03 19.83 -15.59
CA PRO A 115 5.26 19.50 -14.19
C PRO A 115 4.00 18.98 -13.47
N GLU A 116 2.82 19.44 -13.87
CA GLU A 116 1.52 19.03 -13.31
C GLU A 116 1.17 17.55 -13.58
N LEU A 117 1.77 16.97 -14.62
CA LEU A 117 1.59 15.58 -15.02
C LEU A 117 2.70 14.67 -14.52
N LEU A 118 3.79 15.23 -13.98
CA LEU A 118 4.90 14.43 -13.46
C LEU A 118 4.63 13.96 -12.05
N GLN A 119 5.08 12.76 -11.74
CA GLN A 119 5.05 12.11 -10.43
C GLN A 119 6.43 11.56 -10.09
N ALA A 120 6.79 11.70 -8.81
CA ALA A 120 8.05 11.23 -8.26
C ALA A 120 7.80 9.90 -7.55
N SER A 121 8.36 8.84 -8.12
CA SER A 121 8.05 7.46 -7.72
C SER A 121 9.33 6.76 -7.32
N TYR A 122 9.26 5.88 -6.32
CA TYR A 122 10.45 5.16 -5.86
C TYR A 122 10.77 3.99 -6.80
N ALA A 123 12.03 3.91 -7.24
CA ALA A 123 12.55 2.79 -8.01
C ALA A 123 12.60 1.51 -7.16
N LYS A 124 13.01 1.65 -5.90
CA LYS A 124 12.98 0.59 -4.88
C LYS A 124 11.87 0.87 -3.88
N PRO A 125 10.93 -0.08 -3.67
CA PRO A 125 9.92 0.05 -2.64
C PRO A 125 10.56 0.40 -1.29
N SER A 126 9.90 1.27 -0.53
CA SER A 126 10.40 1.71 0.77
C SER A 126 10.64 0.53 1.73
N LYS A 127 9.86 -0.56 1.59
CA LYS A 127 9.99 -1.81 2.36
C LYS A 127 11.35 -2.49 2.17
N ASP A 128 11.90 -2.45 0.96
CA ASP A 128 13.19 -3.09 0.64
C ASP A 128 14.38 -2.10 0.75
N SER A 129 14.09 -0.82 0.93
CA SER A 129 15.08 0.26 0.99
C SER A 129 15.69 0.37 2.39
N THR A 130 17.01 0.50 2.44
CA THR A 130 17.74 0.90 3.65
C THR A 130 17.38 2.34 4.05
N THR A 131 17.63 2.72 5.30
CA THR A 131 17.33 4.07 5.82
C THR A 131 17.92 5.19 4.96
N ASN A 132 19.12 4.96 4.39
CA ASN A 132 19.76 5.91 3.47
C ASN A 132 19.06 5.93 2.10
N GLU A 133 18.70 4.79 1.54
CA GLU A 133 18.03 4.69 0.22
C GLU A 133 16.61 5.29 0.22
N ARG A 134 15.93 5.35 1.38
CA ARG A 134 14.58 5.96 1.49
C ARG A 134 14.59 7.47 1.27
N SER A 135 15.72 8.12 1.57
CA SER A 135 15.88 9.57 1.44
C SER A 135 16.80 9.94 0.27
N ASP A 136 17.30 8.97 -0.50
CA ASP A 136 18.21 9.20 -1.62
C ASP A 136 17.42 9.53 -2.90
N PRO A 137 17.61 10.73 -3.49
CA PRO A 137 16.99 11.08 -4.77
C PRO A 137 17.37 10.13 -5.91
N ASN A 138 18.50 9.42 -5.84
CA ASN A 138 18.89 8.43 -6.84
C ASN A 138 18.00 7.19 -6.84
N ASN A 139 17.23 6.96 -5.77
CA ASN A 139 16.23 5.91 -5.69
C ASN A 139 14.85 6.36 -6.24
N GLY A 140 14.80 7.51 -6.93
CA GLY A 140 13.58 8.03 -7.55
C GLY A 140 13.57 7.92 -9.07
N ILE A 141 12.36 7.88 -9.63
CA ILE A 141 12.06 7.91 -11.06
C ILE A 141 10.99 8.96 -11.28
N LEU A 142 11.16 9.79 -12.31
CA LEU A 142 10.17 10.77 -12.71
C LEU A 142 9.30 10.21 -13.84
N LEU A 143 8.02 9.99 -13.57
CA LEU A 143 7.06 9.41 -14.50
C LEU A 143 5.91 10.38 -14.74
N CYS A 144 5.23 10.30 -15.90
CA CYS A 144 3.95 10.98 -16.06
C CYS A 144 2.85 10.17 -15.36
N ARG A 145 1.71 10.78 -15.00
CA ARG A 145 0.61 10.09 -14.30
C ARG A 145 0.21 8.75 -14.92
N ASN A 146 0.17 8.66 -16.25
CA ASN A 146 -0.20 7.42 -16.93
C ASN A 146 0.86 6.33 -16.71
N HIS A 147 2.13 6.68 -16.85
CA HIS A 147 3.23 5.73 -16.64
C HIS A 147 3.42 5.39 -15.17
N ASP A 148 3.20 6.33 -14.27
CA ASP A 148 3.22 6.09 -12.83
C ASP A 148 2.14 5.06 -12.44
N ALA A 149 0.91 5.24 -12.94
CA ALA A 149 -0.17 4.27 -12.74
C ALA A 149 0.20 2.88 -13.29
N LEU A 150 0.74 2.81 -14.50
CA LEU A 150 1.18 1.53 -15.09
C LEU A 150 2.33 0.88 -14.31
N TYR A 151 3.21 1.69 -13.70
CA TYR A 151 4.35 1.23 -12.91
C TYR A 151 3.88 0.62 -11.58
N HIS A 152 2.98 1.30 -10.86
CA HIS A 152 2.42 0.78 -9.60
C HIS A 152 1.48 -0.40 -9.80
N ASN A 153 0.73 -0.43 -10.90
CA ASN A 153 -0.17 -1.54 -11.22
C ASN A 153 0.56 -2.81 -11.73
N GLY A 154 1.90 -2.82 -11.70
CA GLY A 154 2.70 -3.97 -12.19
C GLY A 154 2.56 -4.22 -13.69
N CYS A 155 1.98 -3.28 -14.44
CA CYS A 155 1.86 -3.37 -15.89
C CYS A 155 3.16 -3.00 -16.61
N MET A 156 4.12 -2.40 -15.92
CA MET A 156 5.48 -2.14 -16.38
C MET A 156 6.50 -2.74 -15.42
N ALA A 157 7.60 -3.27 -15.96
CA ALA A 157 8.67 -3.82 -15.16
C ALA A 157 9.46 -2.73 -14.42
N ARG A 158 10.18 -3.14 -13.38
CA ARG A 158 10.90 -2.24 -12.48
C ARG A 158 11.96 -1.45 -13.25
N LEU A 159 11.91 -0.14 -13.16
CA LEU A 159 12.82 0.75 -13.87
C LEU A 159 14.01 1.07 -12.97
N VAL A 160 15.23 0.93 -13.50
CA VAL A 160 16.46 1.29 -12.78
C VAL A 160 17.29 2.24 -13.63
N ARG A 161 17.74 3.33 -13.01
CA ARG A 161 18.67 4.28 -13.62
C ARG A 161 20.09 3.71 -13.63
N ILE A 162 20.67 3.57 -14.81
CA ILE A 162 22.10 3.27 -15.00
C ILE A 162 22.72 4.41 -15.81
N GLY A 163 23.34 5.37 -15.12
CA GLY A 163 23.89 6.57 -15.74
C GLY A 163 22.79 7.49 -16.29
N ARG A 164 22.78 7.69 -17.62
CA ARG A 164 21.73 8.46 -18.34
C ARG A 164 20.60 7.58 -18.88
N SER A 165 20.73 6.26 -18.79
CA SER A 165 19.79 5.31 -19.37
C SER A 165 18.92 4.68 -18.30
N VAL A 166 17.72 4.25 -18.69
CA VAL A 166 16.83 3.46 -17.83
C VAL A 166 16.67 2.07 -18.39
N ILE A 167 16.86 1.09 -17.52
CA ILE A 167 16.69 -0.32 -17.85
C ILE A 167 15.46 -0.83 -17.13
N SER A 168 14.61 -1.54 -17.87
CA SER A 168 13.51 -2.32 -17.32
C SER A 168 14.06 -3.67 -16.84
N LEU A 169 13.97 -3.93 -15.54
CA LEU A 169 14.28 -5.23 -14.94
C LEU A 169 12.98 -6.05 -14.89
N LEU A 170 12.94 -7.11 -15.71
CA LEU A 170 11.95 -8.19 -15.64
C LEU A 170 12.31 -9.16 -14.51
#